data_AF-A0A356D5B0-F1
#
_entry.id   AF-A0A356D5B0-F1
#
_cell.length_a   1.000
_cell.length_b   1.000
_cell.length_c   1.000
_cell.angle_alpha   90.00
_cell.angle_beta   90.00
_cell.angle_gamma   90.00
#
_symmetry.space_group_name_H-M   'P 1'
#
loop_
_entity.id
_entity.type
_entity.pdbx_description
1 polymer ?
#
loop_
_entity_poly.entity_id
_entity_poly.type
_entity_poly.pdbx_seq_one_letter_code
_entity_poly.pdbx_strand_id
1 'polypeptide(L)'
;MSFDEEPKRILNIYSTRDKDGYVLEQCFKEIKINQEVIAILHGVHIHLYNLETGYTYSVAFNDYVGHLYSIPDVHSNKLTSDFIVTTFQYAFLVNINSGIKWRSPQCAIDGVIIHEIDNDIIYGSGEWDPPGGWEPFQLDFYTGKFLHHLN
;
A
#
# COMPACT_ATOMS: atom_id res chain seq x y z
N MET A 1 16.73 -40.37 7.64
CA MET A 1 15.71 -39.56 6.95
C MET A 1 15.69 -38.23 7.65
N SER A 2 16.30 -37.19 7.07
CA SER A 2 16.14 -35.83 7.59
C SER A 2 14.78 -35.33 7.14
N PHE A 3 13.99 -34.83 8.07
CA PHE A 3 12.84 -34.00 7.76
C PHE A 3 13.39 -32.60 7.46
N ASP A 4 13.95 -32.42 6.27
CA ASP A 4 14.51 -31.13 5.83
C ASP A 4 13.55 -30.38 4.89
N GLU A 5 12.28 -30.79 4.88
CA GLU A 5 11.23 -30.10 4.17
C GLU A 5 10.40 -29.32 5.18
N GLU A 6 10.93 -28.17 5.62
CA GLU A 6 10.07 -27.16 6.21
C GLU A 6 8.87 -26.95 5.27
N PRO A 7 7.62 -26.91 5.78
CA PRO A 7 6.45 -26.73 4.94
C PRO A 7 6.55 -25.41 4.17
N LYS A 8 6.74 -25.50 2.85
CA LYS A 8 6.79 -24.35 1.95
C LYS A 8 5.42 -24.10 1.33
N ARG A 9 5.02 -22.84 1.27
CA ARG A 9 3.80 -22.39 0.60
C ARG A 9 4.20 -21.48 -0.56
N ILE A 10 3.94 -21.94 -1.78
CA ILE A 10 4.24 -21.17 -2.99
C ILE A 10 3.06 -20.24 -3.24
N LEU A 11 3.34 -18.95 -3.36
CA LEU A 11 2.35 -17.94 -3.68
C LEU A 11 2.55 -17.48 -5.13
N ASN A 12 1.54 -17.70 -5.97
CA ASN A 12 1.49 -17.10 -7.29
C ASN A 12 0.84 -15.72 -7.16
N ILE A 13 1.62 -14.67 -7.42
CA ILE A 13 1.13 -13.29 -7.46
C ILE A 13 1.03 -12.81 -8.91
N TYR A 14 0.12 -11.87 -9.16
CA TYR A 14 -0.10 -11.32 -10.49
C TYR A 14 0.86 -10.16 -10.77
N SER A 15 1.41 -10.16 -11.98
CA SER A 15 2.22 -9.05 -12.51
C SER A 15 1.53 -8.41 -13.70
N THR A 16 1.55 -7.08 -13.77
CA THR A 16 0.98 -6.33 -14.91
C THR A 16 2.05 -6.13 -15.98
N ARG A 17 1.63 -6.08 -17.24
CA ARG A 17 2.44 -5.61 -18.36
C ARG A 17 1.86 -4.35 -18.96
N ASP A 18 2.71 -3.47 -19.46
CA ASP A 18 2.28 -2.35 -20.29
C ASP A 18 1.90 -2.82 -21.69
N LYS A 19 1.45 -1.87 -22.51
CA LYS A 19 1.02 -2.08 -23.89
C LYS A 19 2.13 -2.65 -24.79
N ASP A 20 3.39 -2.41 -24.44
CA ASP A 20 4.56 -2.81 -25.21
C ASP A 20 5.12 -4.15 -24.68
N GLY A 21 4.47 -4.73 -23.67
CA GLY A 21 4.79 -6.03 -23.10
C GLY A 21 5.83 -5.99 -21.98
N TYR A 22 6.27 -4.79 -21.57
CA TYR A 22 7.18 -4.64 -20.43
C TYR A 22 6.43 -4.86 -19.14
N VAL A 23 7.07 -5.58 -18.23
CA VAL A 23 6.54 -5.90 -16.91
C VAL A 23 6.57 -4.62 -16.06
N LEU A 24 5.40 -4.15 -15.61
CA LEU A 24 5.23 -2.97 -14.77
C LEU A 24 5.50 -3.32 -13.31
N GLU A 25 6.76 -3.60 -13.00
CA GLU A 25 7.19 -3.99 -11.66
C GLU A 25 8.30 -3.09 -11.17
N GLN A 26 8.05 -2.41 -10.06
CA GLN A 26 9.15 -2.05 -9.16
C GLN A 26 9.47 -3.26 -8.30
N CYS A 27 10.76 -3.45 -7.97
CA CYS A 27 11.19 -4.50 -7.06
C CYS A 27 10.30 -4.52 -5.81
N PHE A 28 9.94 -5.72 -5.38
CA PHE A 28 9.21 -6.03 -4.15
C PHE A 28 9.47 -4.99 -3.05
N LYS A 29 8.39 -4.38 -2.56
CA LYS A 29 8.51 -3.24 -1.65
C LYS A 29 8.32 -3.68 -0.21
N GLU A 30 7.16 -4.25 0.14
CA GLU A 30 6.82 -4.50 1.54
C GLU A 30 5.88 -5.70 1.75
N ILE A 31 6.02 -6.36 2.90
CA ILE A 31 5.07 -7.37 3.42
C ILE A 31 4.64 -6.98 4.83
N LYS A 32 3.35 -7.12 5.12
CA LYS A 32 2.82 -7.17 6.49
C LYS A 32 1.88 -8.35 6.65
N ILE A 33 1.77 -8.85 7.88
CA ILE A 33 0.99 -10.04 8.22
C ILE A 33 0.16 -9.82 9.48
N ASN A 34 -1.02 -10.45 9.51
CA ASN A 34 -1.78 -10.68 10.74
C ASN A 34 -2.14 -12.17 10.86
N GLN A 35 -3.04 -12.53 11.78
CA GLN A 35 -3.40 -13.93 12.02
C GLN A 35 -4.16 -14.58 10.84
N GLU A 36 -4.72 -13.78 9.94
CA GLU A 36 -5.62 -14.22 8.87
C GLU A 36 -5.01 -14.04 7.48
N VAL A 37 -4.24 -12.96 7.26
CA VAL A 37 -3.84 -12.48 5.92
C VAL A 37 -2.36 -12.07 5.88
N ILE A 38 -1.70 -12.42 4.79
CA ILE A 38 -0.43 -11.81 4.35
C ILE A 38 -0.75 -10.76 3.28
N ALA A 39 -0.36 -9.52 3.51
CA ALA A 39 -0.42 -8.44 2.53
C ALA A 39 0.96 -8.24 1.90
N ILE A 40 1.03 -8.29 0.57
CA ILE A 40 2.27 -8.19 -0.21
C ILE A 40 2.12 -7.04 -1.20
N LEU A 41 2.92 -5.99 -1.03
CA LEU A 41 2.92 -4.81 -1.88
C LEU A 41 3.99 -4.92 -2.96
N HIS A 42 3.57 -4.97 -4.22
CA HIS A 42 4.45 -5.26 -5.36
C HIS A 42 3.93 -4.62 -6.65
N GLY A 43 4.84 -3.98 -7.40
CA GLY A 43 4.54 -3.36 -8.69
C GLY A 43 3.48 -2.27 -8.63
N VAL A 44 2.27 -2.61 -9.05
CA VAL A 44 1.08 -1.74 -9.06
C VAL A 44 -0.06 -2.32 -8.23
N HIS A 45 0.23 -3.34 -7.41
CA HIS A 45 -0.76 -4.11 -6.67
C HIS A 45 -0.45 -4.25 -5.18
N ILE A 46 -1.51 -4.51 -4.42
CA ILE A 46 -1.44 -5.26 -3.16
C ILE A 46 -2.07 -6.64 -3.38
N HIS A 47 -1.36 -7.69 -2.97
CA HIS A 47 -1.85 -9.06 -2.93
C HIS A 47 -2.19 -9.43 -1.49
N LEU A 48 -3.41 -9.89 -1.26
CA LEU A 48 -3.95 -10.28 0.02
C LEU A 48 -4.17 -11.79 0.02
N TYR A 49 -3.30 -12.49 0.74
CA TYR A 49 -3.31 -13.93 0.82
C TYR A 49 -3.93 -14.40 2.13
N ASN A 50 -5.06 -15.10 2.06
CA ASN A 50 -5.72 -15.67 3.22
C ASN A 50 -5.01 -16.97 3.67
N LEU A 51 -4.56 -16.99 4.92
CA LEU A 51 -3.77 -18.08 5.50
C LEU A 51 -4.59 -19.37 5.65
N GLU A 52 -5.87 -19.24 6.01
CA GLU A 52 -6.77 -20.37 6.26
C GLU A 52 -7.18 -21.05 4.95
N THR A 53 -7.72 -20.28 4.00
CA THR A 53 -8.30 -20.79 2.75
C THR A 53 -7.25 -20.99 1.66
N GLY A 54 -6.11 -20.30 1.77
CA GLY A 54 -5.09 -20.27 0.72
C GLY A 54 -5.49 -19.48 -0.52
N TYR A 55 -6.56 -18.69 -0.46
CA TYR A 55 -7.01 -17.84 -1.56
C TYR A 55 -6.20 -16.53 -1.60
N THR A 56 -5.87 -16.07 -2.81
CA THR A 56 -5.25 -14.75 -3.04
C THR A 56 -6.25 -13.83 -3.74
N TYR A 57 -6.50 -12.68 -3.14
CA TYR A 57 -7.18 -11.55 -3.75
C TYR A 57 -6.16 -10.46 -4.08
N SER A 58 -6.32 -9.74 -5.18
CA SER A 58 -5.38 -8.67 -5.58
C SER A 58 -6.13 -7.40 -5.94
N VAL A 59 -5.58 -6.27 -5.53
CA VAL A 59 -6.10 -4.93 -5.82
C VAL A 59 -5.06 -4.17 -6.63
N ALA A 60 -5.46 -3.62 -7.77
CA ALA A 60 -4.61 -2.78 -8.62
C ALA A 60 -4.84 -1.31 -8.31
N PHE A 61 -3.76 -0.54 -8.20
CA PHE A 61 -3.80 0.90 -7.92
C PHE A 61 -3.63 1.77 -9.17
N ASN A 62 -3.24 1.17 -10.31
CA ASN A 62 -2.92 1.86 -11.56
C ASN A 62 -1.83 2.95 -11.41
N ASP A 63 -0.93 2.75 -10.46
CA ASP A 63 0.23 3.60 -10.18
C ASP A 63 1.29 2.74 -9.47
N TYR A 64 2.56 3.14 -9.55
CA TYR A 64 3.63 2.39 -8.90
C TYR A 64 3.50 2.48 -7.38
N VAL A 65 3.61 1.32 -6.71
CA VAL A 65 3.42 1.26 -5.26
C VAL A 65 4.57 1.94 -4.50
N GLY A 66 4.18 2.67 -3.47
CA GLY A 66 5.02 3.35 -2.50
C GLY A 66 5.17 2.45 -1.28
N HIS A 67 4.37 2.70 -0.24
CA HIS A 67 4.53 2.08 1.08
C HIS A 67 3.23 1.46 1.58
N LEU A 68 3.35 0.53 2.54
CA LEU A 68 2.23 -0.10 3.24
C LEU A 68 2.26 0.32 4.71
N TYR A 69 1.19 0.94 5.19
CA TYR A 69 1.06 1.43 6.56
C TYR A 69 -0.08 0.75 7.30
N SER A 70 0.21 0.23 8.49
CA SER A 70 -0.82 -0.19 9.42
C SER A 70 -1.47 1.02 10.07
N ILE A 71 -2.67 0.85 10.61
CA ILE A 71 -3.39 1.94 11.28
C ILE A 71 -3.94 1.48 12.64
N PRO A 72 -4.01 2.36 13.65
CA PRO A 72 -3.59 3.77 13.61
C PRO A 72 -2.07 3.99 13.66
N ASP A 73 -1.30 2.99 14.09
CA ASP A 73 0.17 3.08 14.16
C ASP A 73 0.83 2.73 12.82
N VAL A 74 1.25 3.77 12.09
CA VAL A 74 1.90 3.66 10.76
C VAL A 74 3.26 2.98 10.79
N HIS A 75 3.90 2.90 11.97
CA HIS A 75 5.19 2.22 12.15
C HIS A 75 5.04 0.76 12.58
N SER A 76 3.82 0.30 12.88
CA SER A 76 3.57 -1.08 13.25
C SER A 76 3.89 -2.05 12.11
N ASN A 77 4.58 -3.15 12.43
CA ASN A 77 4.85 -4.24 11.50
C ASN A 77 3.67 -5.22 11.33
N LYS A 78 2.63 -5.10 12.17
CA LYS A 78 1.45 -5.99 12.12
C LYS A 78 0.41 -5.40 11.19
N LEU A 79 -0.12 -6.21 10.27
CA LEU A 79 -1.23 -5.80 9.41
C LEU A 79 -2.51 -5.61 10.22
N THR A 80 -3.28 -4.59 9.91
CA THR A 80 -4.62 -4.34 10.46
C THR A 80 -5.70 -4.59 9.40
N SER A 81 -6.96 -4.77 9.80
CA SER A 81 -8.04 -5.09 8.85
C SER A 81 -8.26 -3.97 7.83
N ASP A 82 -8.12 -2.73 8.26
CA ASP A 82 -7.93 -1.58 7.39
C ASP A 82 -6.47 -1.16 7.45
N PHE A 83 -5.92 -0.67 6.35
CA PHE A 83 -4.53 -0.22 6.23
C PHE A 83 -4.42 0.80 5.09
N ILE A 84 -3.35 1.60 5.10
CA ILE A 84 -3.09 2.57 4.04
C ILE A 84 -2.03 2.02 3.10
N VAL A 85 -2.25 2.18 1.80
CA VAL A 85 -1.23 2.01 0.77
C VAL A 85 -0.97 3.35 0.12
N THR A 86 0.29 3.73 -0.01
CA THR A 86 0.67 4.84 -0.90
C THR A 86 1.20 4.31 -2.21
N THR A 87 1.01 5.10 -3.26
CA THR A 87 1.67 4.96 -4.55
C THR A 87 2.59 6.16 -4.76
N PHE A 88 3.12 6.32 -5.97
CA PHE A 88 3.91 7.49 -6.33
C PHE A 88 3.10 8.78 -6.26
N GLN A 89 1.80 8.71 -6.52
CA GLN A 89 0.96 9.89 -6.64
C GLN A 89 -0.20 9.95 -5.64
N TYR A 90 -0.61 8.83 -5.02
CA TYR A 90 -1.86 8.76 -4.25
C TYR A 90 -1.69 8.01 -2.91
N ALA A 91 -2.65 8.24 -2.01
CA ALA A 91 -2.90 7.39 -0.85
C ALA A 91 -4.24 6.67 -1.01
N PHE A 92 -4.32 5.45 -0.49
CA PHE A 92 -5.51 4.60 -0.52
C PHE A 92 -5.76 4.03 0.87
N LEU A 93 -7.01 4.06 1.34
CA LEU A 93 -7.44 3.20 2.44
C LEU A 93 -7.96 1.90 1.85
N VAL A 94 -7.42 0.79 2.32
CA VAL A 94 -7.75 -0.55 1.84
C VAL A 94 -8.19 -1.40 3.03
N ASN A 95 -9.22 -2.20 2.82
CA ASN A 95 -9.65 -3.23 3.74
C ASN A 95 -9.25 -4.61 3.21
N ILE A 96 -8.83 -5.49 4.10
CA ILE A 96 -8.40 -6.86 3.74
C ILE A 96 -9.50 -7.68 3.03
N ASN A 97 -10.78 -7.36 3.28
CA ASN A 97 -11.92 -8.10 2.74
C ASN A 97 -12.66 -7.32 1.64
N SER A 98 -12.83 -6.01 1.80
CA SER A 98 -13.63 -5.19 0.87
C SER A 98 -12.81 -4.46 -0.19
N GLY A 99 -11.47 -4.53 -0.15
CA GLY A 99 -10.61 -3.81 -1.08
C GLY A 99 -10.55 -2.31 -0.81
N ILE A 100 -10.43 -1.49 -1.85
CA ILE A 100 -10.28 -0.02 -1.72
C ILE A 100 -11.55 0.59 -1.12
N LYS A 101 -11.40 1.28 0.01
CA LYS A 101 -12.44 2.10 0.63
C LYS A 101 -12.47 3.52 0.05
N TRP A 102 -11.30 4.14 -0.11
CA TRP A 102 -11.16 5.42 -0.79
C TRP A 102 -9.78 5.58 -1.43
N ARG A 103 -9.69 6.53 -2.35
CA ARG A 103 -8.44 7.05 -2.94
C ARG A 103 -8.39 8.56 -2.72
N SER A 104 -7.24 9.08 -2.31
CA SER A 104 -7.02 10.51 -2.18
C SER A 104 -7.03 11.23 -3.55
N PRO A 105 -7.13 12.57 -3.57
CA PRO A 105 -6.59 13.36 -4.67
C PRO A 105 -5.07 13.11 -4.84
N GLN A 106 -4.50 13.61 -5.95
CA GLN A 106 -3.07 13.51 -6.19
C GLN A 106 -2.30 14.24 -5.08
N CYS A 107 -1.41 13.53 -4.40
CA CYS A 107 -0.59 14.02 -3.30
C CYS A 107 0.84 14.34 -3.71
N ALA A 108 1.31 13.81 -4.85
CA ALA A 108 2.67 13.96 -5.35
C ALA A 108 2.74 13.63 -6.85
N ILE A 109 3.91 13.81 -7.48
CA ILE A 109 4.20 13.28 -8.82
C ILE A 109 5.15 12.07 -8.79
N ASP A 110 5.96 11.91 -7.73
CA ASP A 110 7.02 10.87 -7.69
C ASP A 110 7.14 10.11 -6.35
N GLY A 111 6.38 10.46 -5.32
CA GLY A 111 6.40 9.72 -4.07
C GLY A 111 5.49 10.30 -3.00
N VAL A 112 4.83 9.42 -2.25
CA VAL A 112 3.97 9.78 -1.11
C VAL A 112 4.40 9.01 0.13
N ILE A 113 4.69 9.74 1.20
CA ILE A 113 5.06 9.21 2.52
C ILE A 113 4.02 9.64 3.54
N ILE A 114 3.60 8.71 4.41
CA ILE A 114 2.77 9.00 5.58
C ILE A 114 3.65 9.01 6.81
N HIS A 115 3.59 10.09 7.59
CA HIS A 115 4.40 10.29 8.79
C HIS A 115 3.68 9.80 10.04
N GLU A 116 2.41 10.16 10.19
CA GLU A 116 1.59 9.78 11.34
C GLU A 116 0.09 9.92 11.04
N ILE A 117 -0.73 9.33 11.93
CA ILE A 117 -2.18 9.53 11.97
C ILE A 117 -2.53 9.94 13.39
N ASP A 118 -3.11 11.13 13.54
CA ASP A 118 -3.55 11.66 14.83
C ASP A 118 -4.90 12.38 14.68
N ASN A 119 -5.80 12.18 15.64
CA ASN A 119 -7.12 12.83 15.67
C ASN A 119 -7.89 12.77 14.32
N ASP A 120 -7.92 11.60 13.69
CA ASP A 120 -8.56 11.36 12.37
C ASP A 120 -7.94 12.17 11.20
N ILE A 121 -6.71 12.66 11.37
CA ILE A 121 -5.93 13.36 10.35
C ILE A 121 -4.71 12.51 9.98
N ILE A 122 -4.51 12.32 8.68
CA ILE A 122 -3.30 11.72 8.13
C ILE A 122 -2.32 12.84 7.79
N TYR A 123 -1.13 12.79 8.38
CA TYR A 123 -0.03 13.71 8.10
C TYR A 123 0.97 13.02 7.18
N GLY A 124 1.29 13.65 6.05
CA GLY A 124 2.19 13.08 5.06
C GLY A 124 2.97 14.13 4.29
N SER A 125 3.82 13.66 3.37
CA SER A 125 4.51 14.52 2.40
C SER A 125 4.49 13.90 1.02
N GLY A 126 4.41 14.76 0.01
CA GLY A 126 4.46 14.38 -1.39
C GLY A 126 5.62 15.05 -2.12
N GLU A 127 6.30 14.32 -2.99
CA GLU A 127 7.36 14.85 -3.86
C GLU A 127 6.78 15.45 -5.15
N TRP A 128 6.94 16.77 -5.31
CA TRP A 128 6.41 17.56 -6.42
C TRP A 128 7.48 18.10 -7.39
N ASP A 129 8.76 18.11 -7.01
CA ASP A 129 9.89 18.53 -7.83
C ASP A 129 11.10 17.60 -7.60
N PRO A 130 11.06 16.37 -8.15
CA PRO A 130 12.03 15.35 -7.84
C PRO A 130 13.41 15.64 -8.48
N PRO A 131 14.51 15.42 -7.74
CA PRO A 131 14.55 15.05 -6.32
C PRO A 131 14.53 16.28 -5.40
N GLY A 132 13.67 16.29 -4.38
CA GLY A 132 13.79 17.17 -3.21
C GLY A 132 12.62 18.12 -2.92
N GLY A 133 11.65 18.26 -3.82
CA GLY A 133 10.42 19.06 -3.66
C GLY A 133 9.36 18.40 -2.77
N TRP A 134 9.76 17.90 -1.60
CA TRP A 134 8.82 17.31 -0.64
C TRP A 134 7.99 18.38 0.06
N GLU A 135 6.68 18.36 -0.16
CA GLU A 135 5.73 19.28 0.46
C GLU A 135 4.80 18.54 1.45
N PRO A 136 4.51 19.12 2.63
CA PRO A 136 3.61 18.50 3.60
C PRO A 136 2.14 18.60 3.15
N PHE A 137 1.35 17.59 3.49
CA PHE A 137 -0.09 17.61 3.32
C PHE A 137 -0.83 16.99 4.52
N GLN A 138 -2.12 17.29 4.59
CA GLN A 138 -3.04 16.69 5.56
C GLN A 138 -4.28 16.14 4.86
N LEU A 139 -4.61 14.88 5.11
CA LEU A 139 -5.84 14.25 4.62
C LEU A 139 -6.77 13.93 5.78
N ASP A 140 -8.07 14.08 5.54
CA ASP A 140 -9.12 13.53 6.37
C ASP A 140 -9.07 11.99 6.30
N PHE A 141 -8.96 11.32 7.45
CA PHE A 141 -8.78 9.86 7.50
C PHE A 141 -9.96 9.10 6.90
N TYR A 142 -11.19 9.56 7.10
CA TYR A 142 -12.39 8.84 6.69
C TYR A 142 -12.70 9.00 5.19
N THR A 143 -12.30 10.12 4.59
CA THR A 143 -12.65 10.47 3.20
C THR A 143 -11.46 10.51 2.26
N GLY A 144 -10.24 10.58 2.78
CA GLY A 144 -9.00 10.72 1.99
C GLY A 144 -8.86 12.08 1.29
N LYS A 145 -9.65 13.09 1.66
CA LYS A 145 -9.61 14.42 1.04
C LYS A 145 -8.66 15.35 1.79
N PHE A 146 -8.06 16.31 1.10
CA PHE A 146 -7.26 17.35 1.75
C PHE A 146 -8.10 18.16 2.75
N LEU A 147 -7.55 18.38 3.95
CA LEU A 147 -8.14 19.24 4.98
C LEU A 147 -7.74 20.71 4.79
N HIS A 148 -6.51 20.94 4.34
CA HIS A 148 -5.99 22.25 4.01
C HIS A 148 -5.16 22.16 2.72
N HIS A 149 -5.55 22.90 1.67
CA HIS A 149 -4.66 23.19 0.55
C HIS A 149 -3.67 24.25 1.04
N LEU A 150 -2.40 23.87 1.20
CA LEU A 150 -1.33 24.86 1.17
C LEU A 150 -1.22 25.30 -0.30
N ASN A 151 -1.60 26.54 -0.56
CA ASN A 151 -1.41 27.21 -1.85
C ASN A 151 0.05 27.55 -2.06
#